data_AF-A0A2V5I0M0-F1
#
_entry.id   AF-A0A2V5I0M0-F1
#
_cell.length_a   1.000
_cell.length_b   1.000
_cell.length_c   1.000
_cell.angle_alpha   90.00
_cell.angle_beta   90.00
_cell.angle_gamma   90.00
#
_symmetry.space_group_name_H-M   'P 1'
#
loop_
_entity.id
_entity.type
_entity.pdbx_description
1 polymer ?
#
loop_
_entity_poly.entity_id
_entity_poly.type
_entity_poly.pdbx_seq_one_letter_code
_entity_poly.pdbx_strand_id
1 'polypeptide(L)'
;MSEFDKAKTLWRQILSLPRVEMDGHWEMTQSRSVAESSYAYQLYMDALKDPDNTGSFLHEVTNLARWLLEVALNRDTTIANQAGLYLGRWHLDNGDTDQARPYFRGYIRISLARLQDIDPAWRADALYKLFTILAAADDDANAISLFHAIRDAPQDCRDSTLPDDWLLPWAWRCDVCKQEYDSSAPCNKCRVCAADLCPGCFASVQQGTASAQVCAPNHSWLSVPSPSVLPEQGFIIVKGSPMRIDTFLVELGRSWE
;
A
#
# COMPACT_ATOMS: atom_id res chain seq x y z
N MET A 1 8.58 -9.21 30.17
CA MET A 1 7.76 -8.51 29.16
C MET A 1 8.63 -8.26 27.95
N SER A 2 8.28 -8.83 26.80
CA SER A 2 9.07 -8.67 25.57
C SER A 2 9.03 -7.21 25.07
N GLU A 3 9.94 -6.81 24.19
CA GLU A 3 9.90 -5.48 23.57
C GLU A 3 8.62 -5.27 22.76
N PHE A 4 8.08 -6.34 22.14
CA PHE A 4 6.80 -6.31 21.45
C PHE A 4 5.61 -6.06 22.39
N ASP A 5 5.62 -6.60 23.61
CA ASP A 5 4.56 -6.34 24.58
C ASP A 5 4.58 -4.87 25.07
N LYS A 6 5.78 -4.29 25.20
CA LYS A 6 5.95 -2.85 25.49
C LYS A 6 5.39 -1.99 24.35
N ALA A 7 5.73 -2.33 23.11
CA ALA A 7 5.25 -1.61 21.92
C ALA A 7 3.70 -1.69 21.81
N LYS A 8 3.12 -2.89 21.95
CA LYS A 8 1.65 -3.08 21.97
C LYS A 8 0.97 -2.21 23.03
N THR A 9 1.57 -2.11 24.22
CA THR A 9 1.04 -1.26 25.30
C THR A 9 1.07 0.22 24.92
N LEU A 10 2.17 0.71 24.36
CA LEU A 10 2.30 2.11 23.91
C LEU A 10 1.32 2.43 22.77
N TRP A 11 1.18 1.54 21.78
CA TRP A 11 0.20 1.75 20.72
C TRP A 11 -1.21 1.82 21.29
N ARG A 12 -1.62 0.88 22.14
CA ARG A 12 -2.94 0.94 22.81
C ARG A 12 -3.17 2.25 23.56
N GLN A 13 -2.16 2.79 24.23
CA GLN A 13 -2.25 4.11 24.88
C GLN A 13 -2.51 5.23 23.87
N ILE A 14 -1.78 5.27 22.74
CA ILE A 14 -2.04 6.23 21.66
C ILE A 14 -3.46 6.06 21.11
N LEU A 15 -3.90 4.82 20.90
CA LEU A 15 -5.23 4.51 20.36
C LEU A 15 -6.37 4.89 21.30
N SER A 16 -6.10 4.96 22.62
CA SER A 16 -7.07 5.40 23.63
C SER A 16 -7.32 6.91 23.63
N LEU A 17 -6.43 7.70 23.00
CA LEU A 17 -6.64 9.13 22.82
C LEU A 17 -7.82 9.37 21.87
N PRO A 18 -8.53 10.51 21.97
CA PRO A 18 -9.55 10.88 20.98
C PRO A 18 -8.96 11.00 19.57
N ARG A 19 -9.76 10.70 18.55
CA ARG A 19 -9.44 11.13 17.18
C ARG A 19 -9.63 12.64 17.08
N VAL A 20 -8.72 13.30 16.37
CA VAL A 20 -8.78 14.73 16.05
C VAL A 20 -8.93 14.89 14.54
N GLU A 21 -9.56 15.97 14.10
CA GLU A 21 -9.63 16.33 12.68
C GLU A 21 -8.23 16.66 12.17
N MET A 22 -7.96 16.43 10.88
CA MET A 22 -6.61 16.64 10.31
C MET A 22 -6.19 18.11 10.34
N ASP A 23 -7.14 19.04 10.18
CA ASP A 23 -6.88 20.47 10.11
C ASP A 23 -6.17 20.96 11.38
N GLY A 24 -4.89 21.31 11.23
CA GLY A 24 -4.02 21.77 12.32
C GLY A 24 -3.45 20.67 13.24
N HIS A 25 -3.67 19.39 12.92
CA HIS A 25 -3.27 18.25 13.77
C HIS A 25 -2.61 17.10 13.01
N TRP A 26 -1.95 17.40 11.88
CA TRP A 26 -1.27 16.43 11.01
C TRP A 26 -0.43 15.40 11.81
N GLU A 27 0.44 15.86 12.70
CA GLU A 27 1.36 14.99 13.45
C GLU A 27 0.62 14.00 14.35
N MET A 28 -0.47 14.43 14.98
CA MET A 28 -1.29 13.57 15.83
C MET A 28 -2.00 12.51 15.01
N THR A 29 -2.59 12.90 13.89
CA THR A 29 -3.34 11.97 13.03
C THR A 29 -2.39 11.00 12.33
N GLN A 30 -1.21 11.46 11.89
CA GLN A 30 -0.16 10.61 11.33
C GLN A 30 0.37 9.62 12.38
N SER A 31 0.71 10.09 13.57
CA SER A 31 1.22 9.23 14.66
C SER A 31 0.21 8.15 15.05
N ARG A 32 -1.08 8.52 15.10
CA ARG A 32 -2.15 7.56 15.36
C ARG A 32 -2.21 6.49 14.25
N SER A 33 -2.15 6.88 12.99
CA SER A 33 -2.18 5.93 11.86
C SER A 33 -1.03 4.92 11.87
N VAL A 34 0.16 5.40 12.22
CA VAL A 34 1.34 4.55 12.40
C VAL A 34 1.11 3.56 13.54
N ALA A 35 0.59 4.02 14.68
CA ALA A 35 0.24 3.14 15.80
C ALA A 35 -0.85 2.12 15.43
N GLU A 36 -1.90 2.54 14.73
CA GLU A 36 -2.98 1.65 14.25
C GLU A 36 -2.43 0.56 13.33
N SER A 37 -1.62 0.95 12.34
CA SER A 37 -1.02 0.02 11.37
C SER A 37 -0.05 -0.95 12.04
N SER A 38 0.78 -0.46 12.96
CA SER A 38 1.79 -1.27 13.64
C SER A 38 1.15 -2.26 14.63
N TYR A 39 0.12 -1.81 15.34
CA TYR A 39 -0.63 -2.68 16.25
C TYR A 39 -1.42 -3.75 15.49
N ALA A 40 -2.10 -3.37 14.39
CA ALA A 40 -2.81 -4.31 13.54
C ALA A 40 -1.86 -5.35 12.91
N TYR A 41 -0.69 -4.91 12.42
CA TYR A 41 0.35 -5.81 11.92
C TYR A 41 0.80 -6.81 12.98
N GLN A 42 1.07 -6.34 14.20
CA GLN A 42 1.50 -7.25 15.28
C GLN A 42 0.43 -8.29 15.62
N LEU A 43 -0.85 -7.89 15.67
CA LEU A 43 -1.95 -8.82 15.91
C LEU A 43 -2.10 -9.83 14.78
N TYR A 44 -1.94 -9.40 13.53
CA TYR A 44 -1.91 -10.27 12.36
C TYR A 44 -0.78 -11.31 12.45
N MET A 45 0.44 -10.87 12.79
CA MET A 45 1.58 -11.77 12.97
C MET A 45 1.41 -12.72 14.15
N ASP A 46 0.79 -12.27 15.25
CA ASP A 46 0.49 -13.11 16.42
C ASP A 46 -0.54 -14.20 16.04
N ALA A 47 -1.56 -13.87 15.24
CA ALA A 47 -2.55 -14.83 14.73
C ALA A 47 -1.98 -15.84 13.72
N LEU A 48 -1.04 -15.41 12.86
CA LEU A 48 -0.32 -16.33 11.96
C LEU A 48 0.57 -17.33 12.70
N LYS A 49 1.13 -16.93 13.84
CA LYS A 49 2.01 -17.78 14.66
C LYS A 49 1.23 -18.76 15.53
N ASP A 50 0.10 -18.32 16.07
CA ASP A 50 -0.70 -19.06 17.02
C ASP A 50 -2.20 -18.83 16.73
N PRO A 51 -2.91 -19.85 16.21
CA PRO A 51 -4.33 -19.76 15.88
C PRO A 51 -5.23 -19.32 17.04
N ASP A 52 -4.84 -19.53 18.30
CA ASP A 52 -5.62 -19.10 19.46
C ASP A 52 -5.75 -17.57 19.54
N ASN A 53 -4.84 -16.83 18.90
CA ASN A 53 -4.91 -15.37 18.80
C ASN A 53 -5.85 -14.85 17.71
N THR A 54 -6.39 -15.72 16.84
CA THR A 54 -7.25 -15.34 15.70
C THR A 54 -8.47 -14.53 16.15
N GLY A 55 -9.15 -14.94 17.21
CA GLY A 55 -10.34 -14.23 17.70
C GLY A 55 -10.03 -12.81 18.16
N SER A 56 -8.90 -12.62 18.84
CA SER A 56 -8.42 -11.30 19.28
C SER A 56 -8.05 -10.42 18.08
N PHE A 57 -7.31 -10.97 17.11
CA PHE A 57 -6.97 -10.29 15.87
C PHE A 57 -8.23 -9.82 15.12
N LEU A 58 -9.16 -10.72 14.83
CA LEU A 58 -10.37 -10.38 14.08
C LEU A 58 -11.19 -9.31 14.80
N HIS A 59 -11.33 -9.40 16.13
CA HIS A 59 -12.08 -8.41 16.90
C HIS A 59 -11.41 -7.03 16.89
N GLU A 60 -10.15 -6.96 17.33
CA GLU A 60 -9.43 -5.69 17.50
C GLU A 60 -9.19 -5.00 16.16
N VAL A 61 -8.75 -5.74 15.14
CA VAL A 61 -8.44 -5.15 13.84
C VAL A 61 -9.70 -4.75 13.08
N THR A 62 -10.83 -5.45 13.26
CA THR A 62 -12.13 -4.99 12.73
C THR A 62 -12.53 -3.64 13.32
N ASN A 63 -12.35 -3.45 14.63
CA ASN A 63 -12.61 -2.16 15.28
C ASN A 63 -11.71 -1.04 14.71
N LEU A 64 -10.44 -1.36 14.41
CA LEU A 64 -9.49 -0.42 13.79
C LEU A 64 -9.75 -0.16 12.32
N ALA A 65 -10.37 -1.08 11.59
CA ALA A 65 -10.70 -0.95 10.17
C ALA A 65 -12.06 -0.28 9.94
N ARG A 66 -12.92 -0.24 10.97
CA ARG A 66 -14.30 0.28 10.90
C ARG A 66 -14.42 1.68 10.30
N TRP A 67 -13.42 2.55 10.48
CA TRP A 67 -13.42 3.89 9.86
C TRP A 67 -13.50 3.84 8.33
N LEU A 68 -12.98 2.79 7.67
CA LEU A 68 -13.07 2.59 6.22
C LEU A 68 -14.51 2.50 5.73
N LEU A 69 -15.41 2.06 6.61
CA LEU A 69 -16.82 1.81 6.30
C LEU A 69 -17.72 2.95 6.80
N GLU A 70 -17.32 3.62 7.87
CA GLU A 70 -18.17 4.61 8.58
C GLU A 70 -17.85 6.07 8.24
N VAL A 71 -16.64 6.39 7.78
CA VAL A 71 -16.24 7.78 7.52
C VAL A 71 -16.48 8.13 6.05
N ALA A 72 -17.24 9.20 5.81
CA ALA A 72 -17.42 9.75 4.47
C ALA A 72 -16.07 10.21 3.93
N LEU A 73 -15.71 9.69 2.76
CA LEU A 73 -14.44 10.01 2.08
C LEU A 73 -14.36 11.53 1.84
N ASN A 74 -13.39 12.19 2.47
CA ASN A 74 -13.07 13.58 2.20
C ASN A 74 -11.59 13.72 1.78
N ARG A 75 -11.23 14.89 1.26
CA ARG A 75 -9.88 15.17 0.72
C ARG A 75 -8.75 14.93 1.72
N ASP A 76 -9.08 15.00 3.01
CA ASP A 76 -8.18 14.85 4.14
C ASP A 76 -8.14 13.41 4.68
N THR A 77 -8.81 12.45 4.03
CA THR A 77 -8.70 11.02 4.39
C THR A 77 -7.40 10.41 3.83
N THR A 78 -6.31 11.16 3.87
CA THR A 78 -4.95 10.74 3.49
C THR A 78 -4.32 9.77 4.50
N ILE A 79 -5.06 9.43 5.55
CA ILE A 79 -4.57 8.68 6.69
C ILE A 79 -5.31 7.35 6.75
N ALA A 80 -4.99 6.51 5.78
CA ALA A 80 -5.45 5.15 5.80
C ALA A 80 -4.45 4.35 6.65
N ASN A 81 -4.84 4.01 7.88
CA ASN A 81 -4.13 2.95 8.59
C ASN A 81 -4.21 1.65 7.76
N GLN A 82 -3.34 0.69 8.00
CA GLN A 82 -3.29 -0.55 7.22
C GLN A 82 -4.17 -1.68 7.80
N ALA A 83 -4.99 -1.41 8.82
CA ALA A 83 -5.75 -2.44 9.53
C ALA A 83 -6.67 -3.25 8.59
N GLY A 84 -7.39 -2.57 7.70
CA GLY A 84 -8.27 -3.24 6.74
C GLY A 84 -7.51 -4.07 5.71
N LEU A 85 -6.29 -3.66 5.31
CA LEU A 85 -5.45 -4.47 4.42
C LEU A 85 -5.06 -5.81 5.07
N TYR A 86 -4.75 -5.81 6.37
CA TYR A 86 -4.44 -7.05 7.10
C TYR A 86 -5.65 -7.97 7.24
N LEU A 87 -6.86 -7.43 7.45
CA LEU A 87 -8.10 -8.23 7.44
C LEU A 87 -8.38 -8.82 6.05
N GLY A 88 -8.26 -8.00 5.01
CA GLY A 88 -8.44 -8.44 3.63
C GLY A 88 -7.47 -9.58 3.28
N ARG A 89 -6.20 -9.42 3.64
CA ARG A 89 -5.16 -10.44 3.42
C ARG A 89 -5.44 -11.72 4.20
N TRP A 90 -5.81 -11.60 5.48
CA TRP A 90 -6.20 -12.76 6.29
C TRP A 90 -7.33 -13.56 5.64
N HIS A 91 -8.39 -12.89 5.19
CA HIS A 91 -9.50 -13.55 4.53
C HIS A 91 -9.08 -14.20 3.20
N LEU A 92 -8.25 -13.53 2.37
CA LEU A 92 -7.72 -14.15 1.16
C LEU A 92 -6.89 -15.40 1.44
N ASP A 93 -6.00 -15.34 2.44
CA ASP A 93 -5.13 -16.46 2.81
C ASP A 93 -5.92 -17.66 3.36
N ASN A 94 -7.15 -17.43 3.86
CA ASN A 94 -8.07 -18.47 4.31
C ASN A 94 -9.12 -18.86 3.25
N GLY A 95 -9.05 -18.31 2.03
CA GLY A 95 -9.97 -18.62 0.92
C GLY A 95 -11.31 -17.87 0.94
N ASP A 96 -11.50 -16.93 1.86
CA ASP A 96 -12.72 -16.14 2.02
C ASP A 96 -12.72 -14.87 1.16
N THR A 97 -12.63 -15.02 -0.17
CA THR A 97 -12.53 -13.87 -1.09
C THR A 97 -13.67 -12.85 -0.94
N ASP A 98 -14.89 -13.32 -0.65
CA ASP A 98 -16.05 -12.46 -0.45
C ASP A 98 -15.91 -11.57 0.79
N GLN A 99 -15.31 -12.08 1.87
CA GLN A 99 -15.05 -11.30 3.09
C GLN A 99 -13.86 -10.36 2.92
N ALA A 100 -12.88 -10.72 2.09
CA ALA A 100 -11.72 -9.88 1.81
C ALA A 100 -12.09 -8.63 1.00
N ARG A 101 -12.98 -8.78 0.01
CA ARG A 101 -13.29 -7.76 -1.01
C ARG A 101 -13.73 -6.42 -0.44
N PRO A 102 -14.64 -6.33 0.57
CA PRO A 102 -15.05 -5.05 1.16
C PRO A 102 -13.89 -4.25 1.75
N TYR A 103 -12.91 -4.92 2.36
CA TYR A 103 -11.77 -4.24 2.95
C TYR A 103 -10.89 -3.57 1.88
N PHE A 104 -10.56 -4.28 0.80
CA PHE A 104 -9.76 -3.71 -0.29
C PHE A 104 -10.51 -2.63 -1.08
N ARG A 105 -11.82 -2.85 -1.34
CA ARG A 105 -12.68 -1.91 -2.06
C ARG A 105 -12.65 -0.50 -1.44
N GLY A 106 -12.68 -0.40 -0.11
CA GLY A 106 -12.60 0.89 0.58
C GLY A 106 -11.35 1.68 0.22
N TYR A 107 -10.18 1.04 0.30
CA TYR A 107 -8.90 1.68 -0.05
C TYR A 107 -8.80 2.02 -1.54
N ILE A 108 -9.25 1.13 -2.43
CA ILE A 108 -9.23 1.38 -3.88
C ILE A 108 -10.09 2.60 -4.21
N ARG A 109 -11.30 2.70 -3.63
CA ARG A 109 -12.19 3.85 -3.83
C ARG A 109 -11.56 5.16 -3.34
N ILE A 110 -10.90 5.14 -2.18
CA ILE A 110 -10.15 6.30 -1.65
C ILE A 110 -9.04 6.72 -2.61
N SER A 111 -8.22 5.78 -3.05
CA SER A 111 -7.13 6.03 -3.98
C SER A 111 -7.60 6.59 -5.32
N LEU A 112 -8.70 6.06 -5.87
CA LEU A 112 -9.28 6.54 -7.12
C LEU A 112 -9.84 7.96 -6.98
N ALA A 113 -10.55 8.27 -5.89
CA ALA A 113 -11.04 9.62 -5.62
C ALA A 113 -9.87 10.63 -5.51
N ARG A 114 -8.78 10.25 -4.84
CA ARG A 114 -7.57 11.06 -4.74
C ARG A 114 -6.92 11.31 -6.11
N LEU A 115 -6.85 10.29 -6.97
CA LEU A 115 -6.29 10.42 -8.32
C LEU A 115 -7.08 11.38 -9.21
N GLN A 116 -8.41 11.46 -9.03
CA GLN A 116 -9.25 12.42 -9.75
C GLN A 116 -8.98 13.87 -9.37
N ASP A 117 -8.66 14.13 -8.09
CA ASP A 117 -8.39 15.47 -7.55
C ASP A 117 -6.94 15.97 -7.75
N ILE A 118 -6.03 15.07 -8.19
CA ILE A 118 -4.62 15.39 -8.44
C ILE A 118 -4.40 15.67 -9.93
N ASP A 119 -3.69 16.76 -10.20
CA ASP A 119 -3.22 17.09 -11.56
C ASP A 119 -2.42 15.89 -12.11
N PRO A 120 -2.69 15.43 -13.35
CA PRO A 120 -1.99 14.30 -13.96
C PRO A 120 -0.47 14.28 -13.80
N ALA A 121 0.19 15.45 -13.81
CA ALA A 121 1.63 15.54 -13.63
C ALA A 121 2.09 15.02 -12.25
N TRP A 122 1.28 15.14 -11.21
CA TRP A 122 1.68 14.87 -9.83
C TRP A 122 1.10 13.57 -9.26
N ARG A 123 0.70 12.63 -10.13
CA ARG A 123 -0.01 11.40 -9.73
C ARG A 123 0.90 10.24 -9.29
N ALA A 124 2.23 10.37 -9.37
CA ALA A 124 3.16 9.25 -9.15
C ALA A 124 2.92 8.49 -7.84
N ASP A 125 2.96 9.21 -6.71
CA ASP A 125 2.75 8.66 -5.36
C ASP A 125 1.34 8.04 -5.20
N ALA A 126 0.32 8.70 -5.75
CA ALA A 126 -1.05 8.21 -5.67
C ALA A 126 -1.26 6.92 -6.50
N LEU A 127 -0.64 6.83 -7.68
CA LEU A 127 -0.64 5.62 -8.51
C LEU A 127 0.13 4.48 -7.83
N TYR A 128 1.28 4.79 -7.23
CA TYR A 128 2.08 3.81 -6.49
C TYR A 128 1.34 3.25 -5.26
N LYS A 129 0.60 4.10 -4.54
CA LYS A 129 -0.28 3.66 -3.44
C LYS A 129 -1.39 2.74 -3.94
N LEU A 130 -2.04 3.08 -5.05
CA LEU A 130 -3.04 2.21 -5.66
C LEU A 130 -2.44 0.87 -6.11
N PHE A 131 -1.26 0.89 -6.73
CA PHE A 131 -0.49 -0.32 -7.07
C PHE A 131 -0.28 -1.22 -5.85
N THR A 132 0.14 -0.63 -4.72
CA THR A 132 0.35 -1.36 -3.47
C THR A 132 -0.92 -2.03 -2.96
N ILE A 133 -2.07 -1.33 -3.04
CA ILE A 133 -3.37 -1.87 -2.62
C ILE A 133 -3.80 -3.02 -3.54
N LEU A 134 -3.66 -2.87 -4.86
CA LEU A 134 -3.99 -3.92 -5.83
C LEU A 134 -3.12 -5.17 -5.64
N ALA A 135 -1.82 -4.98 -5.36
CA ALA A 135 -0.91 -6.07 -5.02
C ALA A 135 -1.34 -6.78 -3.73
N ALA A 136 -1.75 -6.06 -2.69
CA ALA A 136 -2.27 -6.70 -1.46
C ALA A 136 -3.54 -7.53 -1.71
N ALA A 137 -4.34 -7.11 -2.69
CA ALA A 137 -5.64 -7.68 -3.04
C ALA A 137 -5.60 -8.81 -4.10
N ASP A 138 -4.41 -9.29 -4.48
CA ASP A 138 -4.18 -10.30 -5.53
C ASP A 138 -4.67 -9.89 -6.94
N ASP A 139 -4.83 -8.59 -7.22
CA ASP A 139 -5.14 -8.06 -8.55
C ASP A 139 -3.86 -7.74 -9.34
N ASP A 140 -3.09 -8.81 -9.59
CA ASP A 140 -1.72 -8.74 -10.10
C ASP A 140 -1.61 -8.08 -11.47
N ALA A 141 -2.56 -8.38 -12.36
CA ALA A 141 -2.55 -7.84 -13.72
C ALA A 141 -2.68 -6.31 -13.69
N ASN A 142 -3.65 -5.79 -12.95
CA ASN A 142 -3.86 -4.35 -12.83
C ASN A 142 -2.73 -3.69 -12.03
N ALA A 143 -2.21 -4.34 -10.99
CA ALA A 143 -1.07 -3.86 -10.22
C ALA A 143 0.19 -3.68 -11.10
N ILE A 144 0.57 -4.70 -11.87
CA ILE A 144 1.74 -4.67 -12.76
C ILE A 144 1.57 -3.60 -13.83
N SER A 145 0.41 -3.57 -14.49
CA SER A 145 0.09 -2.54 -15.50
C SER A 145 0.24 -1.13 -14.92
N LEU A 146 -0.28 -0.92 -13.71
CA LEU A 146 -0.22 0.39 -13.04
C LEU A 146 1.20 0.77 -12.66
N PHE A 147 2.00 -0.16 -12.13
CA PHE A 147 3.40 0.09 -11.76
C PHE A 147 4.21 0.64 -12.93
N HIS A 148 4.10 0.03 -14.11
CA HIS A 148 4.82 0.48 -15.30
C HIS A 148 4.34 1.83 -15.84
N ALA A 149 3.12 2.27 -15.51
CA ALA A 149 2.58 3.56 -15.92
C ALA A 149 3.07 4.74 -15.06
N ILE A 150 3.76 4.49 -13.92
CA ILE A 150 4.20 5.55 -12.99
C ILE A 150 5.37 6.37 -13.53
N ARG A 151 6.11 5.84 -14.52
CA ARG A 151 7.44 6.32 -14.97
C ARG A 151 7.53 7.83 -15.23
N ASP A 152 6.50 8.40 -15.84
CA ASP A 152 6.56 9.75 -16.42
C ASP A 152 5.97 10.84 -15.50
N ALA A 153 5.58 10.48 -14.27
CA ALA A 153 5.15 11.45 -13.29
C ALA A 153 6.35 11.94 -12.47
N PRO A 154 6.61 13.26 -12.38
CA PRO A 154 7.64 13.81 -11.53
C PRO A 154 7.55 13.37 -10.06
N GLN A 155 8.69 13.20 -9.42
CA GLN A 155 8.82 12.65 -8.06
C GLN A 155 8.33 13.61 -6.96
N ASP A 156 8.32 14.93 -7.21
CA ASP A 156 8.02 15.96 -6.20
C ASP A 156 6.56 16.44 -6.22
N CYS A 157 6.14 17.10 -5.14
CA CYS A 157 4.76 17.52 -4.91
C CYS A 157 4.48 18.97 -5.36
N ARG A 158 3.19 19.31 -5.43
CA ARG A 158 2.54 20.60 -5.79
C ARG A 158 3.22 21.95 -5.37
N ASP A 159 4.27 21.94 -4.56
CA ASP A 159 4.95 23.12 -4.01
C ASP A 159 6.41 23.30 -4.50
N SER A 160 6.91 22.45 -5.38
CA SER A 160 8.25 22.65 -5.96
C SER A 160 8.25 23.88 -6.87
N THR A 161 8.81 24.99 -6.41
CA THR A 161 9.19 26.16 -7.23
C THR A 161 10.39 25.86 -8.16
N LEU A 162 10.71 24.58 -8.32
CA LEU A 162 11.85 24.14 -9.11
C LEU A 162 11.50 24.26 -10.59
N PRO A 163 12.43 24.73 -11.43
CA PRO A 163 12.27 24.71 -12.87
C PRO A 163 11.92 23.30 -13.38
N ASP A 164 11.08 23.19 -14.42
CA ASP A 164 10.61 21.91 -14.99
C ASP A 164 11.77 20.94 -15.36
N ASP A 165 12.94 21.49 -15.69
CA ASP A 165 14.18 20.77 -16.01
C ASP A 165 14.87 20.10 -14.80
N TRP A 166 14.39 20.36 -13.58
CA TRP A 166 14.91 19.77 -12.34
C TRP A 166 13.99 18.69 -11.76
N LEU A 167 12.86 18.42 -12.43
CA LEU A 167 11.93 17.38 -12.02
C LEU A 167 12.51 16.01 -12.39
N LEU A 168 12.99 15.30 -11.36
CA LEU A 168 13.49 13.94 -11.53
C LEU A 168 12.32 12.98 -11.81
N PRO A 169 12.49 12.01 -12.72
CA PRO A 169 11.52 10.94 -12.93
C PRO A 169 11.28 10.20 -11.63
N TRP A 170 10.05 9.76 -11.40
CA TRP A 170 9.74 8.93 -10.24
C TRP A 170 10.59 7.66 -10.21
N ALA A 171 11.17 7.38 -9.03
CA ALA A 171 11.92 6.17 -8.76
C ALA A 171 11.38 5.47 -7.50
N TRP A 172 11.42 4.14 -7.51
CA TRP A 172 11.24 3.34 -6.30
C TRP A 172 12.60 2.98 -5.72
N ARG A 173 12.62 2.64 -4.43
CA ARG A 173 13.85 2.33 -3.70
C ARG A 173 13.74 0.95 -3.07
N CYS A 174 14.76 0.11 -3.25
CA CYS A 174 14.80 -1.17 -2.57
C CYS A 174 14.93 -0.97 -1.06
N ASP A 175 14.05 -1.59 -0.27
CA ASP A 175 14.02 -1.41 1.18
C ASP A 175 15.24 -1.99 1.90
N VAL A 176 15.97 -2.91 1.28
CA VAL A 176 17.20 -3.48 1.85
C VAL A 176 18.44 -2.66 1.46
N CYS A 177 18.78 -2.63 0.17
CA CYS A 177 20.04 -2.00 -0.30
C CYS A 177 19.94 -0.48 -0.50
N LYS A 178 18.73 0.09 -0.44
CA LYS A 178 18.44 1.52 -0.63
C LYS A 178 18.80 2.08 -2.01
N GLN A 179 19.14 1.22 -2.98
CA GLN A 179 19.32 1.61 -4.37
C GLN A 179 17.98 2.02 -5.00
N GLU A 180 18.04 3.03 -5.85
CA GLU A 180 16.90 3.57 -6.61
C GLU A 180 16.82 2.96 -8.01
N TYR A 181 15.59 2.81 -8.48
CA TYR A 181 15.25 2.16 -9.73
C TYR A 181 14.01 2.85 -10.33
N ASP A 182 13.91 2.88 -11.66
CA ASP A 182 12.68 3.30 -12.33
C ASP A 182 11.66 2.15 -12.37
N SER A 183 10.45 2.44 -12.86
CA SER A 183 9.37 1.45 -13.00
C SER A 183 9.57 0.42 -14.12
N SER A 184 10.68 0.46 -14.87
CA SER A 184 11.05 -0.57 -15.85
C SER A 184 11.91 -1.69 -15.23
N ALA A 185 12.56 -1.39 -14.09
CA ALA A 185 13.30 -2.37 -13.34
C ALA A 185 12.36 -3.40 -12.68
N PRO A 186 12.77 -4.68 -12.60
CA PRO A 186 11.99 -5.70 -11.91
C PRO A 186 11.92 -5.40 -10.41
N CYS A 187 10.75 -5.59 -9.81
CA CYS A 187 10.48 -5.32 -8.40
C CYS A 187 9.69 -6.47 -7.77
N ASN A 188 10.03 -6.84 -6.54
CA ASN A 188 9.22 -7.77 -5.74
C ASN A 188 8.51 -6.98 -4.65
N LYS A 189 7.18 -6.95 -4.72
CA LYS A 189 6.32 -6.23 -3.78
C LYS A 189 5.76 -7.19 -2.74
N CYS A 190 5.99 -6.93 -1.47
CA CYS A 190 5.36 -7.71 -0.39
C CYS A 190 3.88 -7.36 -0.29
N ARG A 191 3.01 -8.37 -0.25
CA ARG A 191 1.55 -8.18 -0.10
C ARG A 191 1.10 -7.83 1.32
N VAL A 192 2.01 -7.94 2.29
CA VAL A 192 1.75 -7.69 3.72
C VAL A 192 2.44 -6.41 4.18
N CYS A 193 3.77 -6.34 4.06
CA CYS A 193 4.58 -5.21 4.54
C CYS A 193 4.61 -4.02 3.57
N ALA A 194 4.12 -4.20 2.34
CA ALA A 194 4.33 -3.27 1.23
C ALA A 194 5.82 -2.97 0.93
N ALA A 195 6.74 -3.84 1.37
CA ALA A 195 8.17 -3.69 1.08
C ALA A 195 8.46 -3.91 -0.41
N ASP A 196 9.35 -3.09 -0.97
CA ASP A 196 9.85 -3.19 -2.33
C ASP A 196 11.27 -3.76 -2.34
N LEU A 197 11.47 -4.88 -3.03
CA LEU A 197 12.78 -5.54 -3.11
C LEU A 197 13.23 -5.71 -4.55
N CYS A 198 14.46 -5.28 -4.84
CA CYS A 198 15.14 -5.68 -6.07
C CYS A 198 15.38 -7.21 -6.07
N PRO A 199 15.53 -7.86 -7.25
CA PRO A 199 15.68 -9.31 -7.34
C PRO A 199 16.83 -9.87 -6.50
N GLY A 200 17.93 -9.13 -6.38
CA GLY A 200 19.08 -9.52 -5.55
C GLY A 200 18.73 -9.59 -4.06
N CYS A 201 18.09 -8.55 -3.52
CA CYS A 201 17.71 -8.52 -2.10
C CYS A 201 16.52 -9.43 -1.77
N PHE A 202 15.63 -9.67 -2.74
CA PHE A 202 14.49 -10.56 -2.57
C PHE A 202 14.92 -11.97 -2.15
N ALA A 203 15.92 -12.55 -2.83
CA ALA A 203 16.47 -13.87 -2.49
C ALA A 203 16.99 -13.92 -1.04
N SER A 204 17.70 -12.88 -0.59
CA SER A 204 18.22 -12.81 0.78
C SER A 204 17.12 -12.68 1.83
N VAL A 205 16.03 -11.95 1.54
CA VAL A 205 14.88 -11.85 2.45
C VAL A 205 14.15 -13.19 2.54
N GLN A 206 13.95 -13.90 1.43
CA GLN A 206 13.34 -15.24 1.44
C GLN A 206 14.16 -16.27 2.22
N GLN A 207 15.48 -16.09 2.30
CA GLN A 207 16.39 -16.94 3.08
C GLN A 207 16.56 -16.49 4.53
N GLY A 208 16.01 -15.33 4.92
CA GLY A 208 16.21 -14.75 6.25
C GLY A 208 17.65 -14.26 6.51
N THR A 209 18.43 -14.01 5.45
CA THR A 209 19.85 -13.60 5.51
C THR A 209 20.09 -12.14 5.12
N ALA A 210 19.02 -11.38 4.84
CA ALA A 210 19.12 -9.98 4.48
C ALA A 210 19.77 -9.13 5.58
N SER A 211 20.54 -8.11 5.17
CA SER A 211 21.22 -7.18 6.09
C SER A 211 20.27 -6.26 6.85
N ALA A 212 19.02 -6.12 6.39
CA ALA A 212 17.97 -5.34 7.03
C ALA A 212 16.67 -6.16 7.15
N GLN A 213 16.04 -6.11 8.32
CA GLN A 213 14.76 -6.77 8.58
C GLN A 213 13.59 -5.90 8.10
N VAL A 214 13.31 -5.95 6.80
CA VAL A 214 12.23 -5.16 6.18
C VAL A 214 10.96 -5.96 5.92
N CYS A 215 11.05 -7.29 5.94
CA CYS A 215 9.94 -8.21 5.72
C CYS A 215 10.28 -9.58 6.31
N ALA A 216 9.27 -10.43 6.50
CA ALA A 216 9.44 -11.83 6.90
C ALA A 216 9.58 -12.77 5.67
N PRO A 217 10.33 -13.89 5.78
CA PRO A 217 10.52 -14.84 4.68
C PRO A 217 9.23 -15.53 4.19
N ASN A 218 8.23 -15.66 5.07
CA ASN A 218 6.99 -16.38 4.81
C ASN A 218 5.86 -15.50 4.27
N HIS A 219 6.10 -14.22 4.00
CA HIS A 219 5.08 -13.35 3.41
C HIS A 219 4.85 -13.69 1.93
N SER A 220 3.64 -13.41 1.45
CA SER A 220 3.30 -13.50 0.03
C SER A 220 3.84 -12.28 -0.75
N TRP A 221 4.17 -12.50 -2.02
CA TRP A 221 4.83 -11.52 -2.88
C TRP A 221 4.16 -11.44 -4.27
N LEU A 222 4.22 -10.25 -4.85
CA LEU A 222 4.00 -10.00 -6.27
C LEU A 222 5.36 -9.73 -6.93
N SER A 223 5.72 -10.56 -7.91
CA SER A 223 6.90 -10.32 -8.75
C SER A 223 6.49 -9.50 -9.98
N VAL A 224 6.94 -8.26 -10.04
CA VAL A 224 6.75 -7.35 -11.17
C VAL A 224 7.95 -7.54 -12.12
N PRO A 225 7.74 -8.08 -13.33
CA PRO A 225 8.81 -8.26 -14.31
C PRO A 225 9.18 -6.92 -14.96
N SER A 226 10.29 -6.87 -15.68
CA SER A 226 10.53 -5.78 -16.61
C SER A 226 9.47 -5.79 -17.73
N PRO A 227 8.93 -4.63 -18.13
CA PRO A 227 7.92 -4.57 -19.17
C PRO A 227 8.55 -4.85 -20.53
N SER A 228 7.86 -5.62 -21.37
CA SER A 228 8.28 -5.83 -22.77
C SER A 228 8.06 -4.60 -23.64
N VAL A 229 7.09 -3.76 -23.27
CA VAL A 229 6.75 -2.49 -23.92
C VAL A 229 6.46 -1.47 -22.84
N LEU A 230 7.11 -0.32 -22.91
CA LEU A 230 6.83 0.78 -22.01
C LEU A 230 5.66 1.60 -22.54
N PRO A 231 4.69 1.99 -21.69
CA PRO A 231 3.62 2.87 -22.12
C PRO A 231 4.17 4.26 -22.50
N GLU A 232 3.46 4.91 -23.43
CA GLU A 232 3.60 6.35 -23.66
C GLU A 232 2.99 7.14 -22.50
N GLN A 233 3.40 8.40 -22.35
CA GLN A 233 2.88 9.27 -21.30
C GLN A 233 1.35 9.38 -21.37
N GLY A 234 0.68 9.18 -20.23
CA GLY A 234 -0.79 9.18 -20.14
C GLY A 234 -1.48 7.87 -20.58
N PHE A 235 -0.70 6.86 -20.95
CA PHE A 235 -1.19 5.53 -21.30
C PHE A 235 -0.74 4.47 -20.28
N ILE A 236 -1.44 3.34 -20.30
CA ILE A 236 -1.16 2.13 -19.54
C ILE A 236 -1.31 0.93 -20.46
N ILE A 237 -0.46 -0.09 -20.30
CA ILE A 237 -0.56 -1.33 -21.07
C ILE A 237 -1.43 -2.32 -20.29
N VAL A 238 -2.63 -2.60 -20.77
CA VAL A 238 -3.57 -3.56 -20.17
C VAL A 238 -3.69 -4.75 -21.11
N LYS A 239 -3.33 -5.95 -20.64
CA LYS A 239 -3.35 -7.20 -21.44
C LYS A 239 -2.61 -7.04 -22.79
N GLY A 240 -1.50 -6.31 -22.79
CA GLY A 240 -0.66 -6.08 -23.97
C GLY A 240 -1.13 -4.97 -24.91
N SER A 241 -2.24 -4.28 -24.63
CA SER A 241 -2.75 -3.18 -25.44
C SER A 241 -2.68 -1.83 -24.71
N PRO A 242 -2.29 -0.74 -25.40
CA PRO A 242 -2.31 0.59 -24.80
C PRO A 242 -3.75 1.07 -24.55
N MET A 243 -3.98 1.65 -23.39
CA MET A 243 -5.23 2.26 -22.95
C MET A 243 -4.91 3.60 -22.29
N ARG A 244 -5.80 4.59 -22.38
CA ARG A 244 -5.64 5.83 -21.61
C ARG A 244 -5.74 5.55 -20.11
N ILE A 245 -4.83 6.12 -19.31
CA ILE A 245 -4.79 5.87 -17.87
C ILE A 245 -6.11 6.27 -17.18
N ASP A 246 -6.73 7.38 -17.57
CA ASP A 246 -8.01 7.81 -16.99
C ASP A 246 -9.15 6.82 -17.29
N THR A 247 -9.16 6.23 -18.50
CA THR A 247 -10.13 5.19 -18.87
C THR A 247 -9.93 3.95 -18.01
N PHE A 248 -8.68 3.51 -17.85
CA PHE A 248 -8.33 2.40 -16.98
C PHE A 248 -8.79 2.62 -15.54
N LEU A 249 -8.55 3.80 -14.96
CA LEU A 249 -8.94 4.11 -13.58
C LEU A 249 -10.46 4.06 -13.37
N VAL A 250 -11.25 4.48 -14.36
CA VAL A 250 -12.72 4.36 -14.33
C VAL A 250 -13.17 2.90 -14.41
N GLU A 251 -12.57 2.11 -15.30
CA GLU A 251 -12.88 0.68 -15.43
C GLU A 251 -12.49 -0.12 -14.17
N LEU A 252 -11.34 0.19 -13.59
CA LEU A 252 -10.88 -0.38 -12.31
C LEU A 252 -11.87 -0.07 -11.18
N GLY A 253 -12.39 1.17 -11.12
CA GLY A 253 -13.43 1.53 -10.17
C GLY A 253 -14.66 0.63 -10.29
N ARG A 254 -15.16 0.44 -11.51
CA ARG A 254 -16.33 -0.42 -11.79
C ARG A 254 -16.06 -1.90 -11.48
N SER A 255 -14.85 -2.40 -11.72
CA SER A 255 -14.52 -3.81 -11.42
C SER A 255 -14.44 -4.09 -9.92
N TRP A 256 -14.27 -3.05 -9.10
CA TRP A 256 -14.20 -3.11 -7.65
C TRP A 256 -15.48 -2.62 -6.95
N GLU A 257 -16.51 -2.21 -7.71
CA GLU A 257 -17.87 -2.01 -7.20
C GLU A 257 -18.56 -3.32 -6.79
#